data_AF-A0A6I9XE48-F1
#
_entry.id   AF-A0A6I9XE48-F1
#
_cell.length_a   1.000
_cell.length_b   1.000
_cell.length_c   1.000
_cell.angle_alpha   90.00
_cell.angle_beta   90.00
_cell.angle_gamma   90.00
#
_symmetry.space_group_name_H-M   'P 1'
#
loop_
_entity.id
_entity.type
_entity.pdbx_description
1 polymer ?
#
loop_
_entity_poly.entity_id
_entity_poly.type
_entity_poly.pdbx_seq_one_letter_code
_entity_poly.pdbx_strand_id
1 'polypeptide(L)'
;MFNKLMASQHSTLRDQILKSFESFLIPQLPSSPPDVEAMRIYLILPEFPLFQDSKYYVTLTLPLATAIQRLEKNPSKVLENWWSQVCPEYFLRLVDLYKDAVVYLLNGKKTLQIPVLYSSYITAALKLLEKLHKVNQKANHIEYDKFYIPEISNLIDIQEDYLMWFLHQAKVKARPSIMQDSVTLCSYPFIFDAQAKTKMLQTDAKLQMQVAISGANLQNVFMFLTLEPLLARSPFLVLHVRRSNLVGDALRELSIHSDVDLKKPLKVIFDGEEAVDAGGVTKEFFLLLLKELLNPIYGMFTCYSDSNLLWFSDTCFVEHNWFHLIGIICGLAIYNFTVVDLHFPLALYKKLLNVKPDLDDLKELSPLEGRSLQELLDYPGEDIEETFCLSFTICKESYGVVEQKNLVPDGDKIPVQNNNR
;
A
#
# COMPACT_ATOMS: atom_id res chain seq x y z
N MET A 1 -12.95 -35.59 -2.69
CA MET A 1 -13.48 -36.44 -1.60
C MET A 1 -14.68 -35.77 -0.91
N PHE A 2 -14.54 -34.54 -0.40
CA PHE A 2 -15.61 -33.84 0.32
C PHE A 2 -16.88 -33.56 -0.51
N ASN A 3 -16.77 -33.25 -1.80
CA ASN A 3 -17.95 -33.08 -2.66
C ASN A 3 -18.80 -34.36 -2.80
N LYS A 4 -18.18 -35.55 -2.77
CA LYS A 4 -18.91 -36.83 -2.77
C LYS A 4 -19.59 -37.11 -1.42
N LEU A 5 -18.98 -36.68 -0.32
CA LEU A 5 -19.56 -36.74 1.02
C LEU A 5 -20.78 -35.82 1.15
N MET A 6 -20.71 -34.63 0.57
CA MET A 6 -21.79 -33.63 0.60
C MET A 6 -22.95 -33.94 -0.34
N ALA A 7 -22.70 -34.68 -1.43
CA ALA A 7 -23.74 -35.15 -2.35
C ALA A 7 -24.49 -36.40 -1.84
N SER A 8 -24.03 -37.01 -0.75
CA SER A 8 -24.66 -38.22 -0.20
C SER A 8 -25.96 -37.89 0.55
N GLN A 9 -26.98 -38.75 0.41
CA GLN A 9 -28.31 -38.61 1.06
C GLN A 9 -28.28 -38.83 2.60
N HIS A 10 -27.10 -38.92 3.22
CA HIS A 10 -26.93 -39.30 4.63
C HIS A 10 -26.66 -38.08 5.52
N SER A 11 -27.70 -37.32 5.85
CA SER A 11 -27.63 -36.18 6.78
C SER A 11 -27.04 -36.54 8.15
N THR A 12 -27.31 -37.76 8.63
CA THR A 12 -26.82 -38.26 9.93
C THR A 12 -25.30 -38.43 10.00
N LEU A 13 -24.65 -38.88 8.92
CA LEU A 13 -23.19 -38.99 8.84
C LEU A 13 -22.52 -37.61 8.86
N ARG A 14 -23.13 -36.64 8.16
CA ARG A 14 -22.66 -35.25 8.15
C ARG A 14 -22.73 -34.62 9.53
N ASP A 15 -23.82 -34.84 10.27
CA ASP A 15 -23.99 -34.32 11.64
C ASP A 15 -23.02 -34.96 12.64
N GLN A 16 -22.71 -36.25 12.48
CA GLN A 16 -21.69 -36.92 13.30
C GLN A 16 -20.29 -36.38 13.03
N ILE A 17 -19.93 -36.16 11.76
CA ILE A 17 -18.64 -35.56 11.37
C ILE A 17 -18.53 -34.13 11.91
N LEU A 18 -19.58 -33.32 11.77
CA LEU A 18 -19.65 -31.97 12.34
C LEU A 18 -19.40 -31.97 13.84
N LYS A 19 -20.14 -32.78 14.60
CA LYS A 19 -19.95 -32.90 16.05
C LYS A 19 -18.53 -33.34 16.42
N SER A 20 -17.94 -34.24 15.63
CA SER A 20 -16.56 -34.67 15.82
C SER A 20 -15.57 -33.52 15.60
N PHE A 21 -15.78 -32.71 14.56
CA PHE A 21 -14.92 -31.55 14.28
C PHE A 21 -15.03 -30.46 15.35
N GLU A 22 -16.25 -30.12 15.76
CA GLU A 22 -16.53 -29.09 16.77
C GLU A 22 -16.03 -29.49 18.17
N SER A 23 -16.31 -30.73 18.59
CA SER A 23 -16.09 -31.15 19.98
C SER A 23 -14.73 -31.80 20.23
N PHE A 24 -14.08 -32.35 19.20
CA PHE A 24 -12.86 -33.14 19.37
C PHE A 24 -11.71 -32.63 18.50
N LEU A 25 -11.88 -32.54 17.18
CA LEU A 25 -10.75 -32.32 16.29
C LEU A 25 -10.13 -30.92 16.45
N ILE A 26 -10.91 -29.86 16.22
CA ILE A 26 -10.39 -28.48 16.19
C ILE A 26 -9.86 -28.01 17.55
N PRO A 27 -10.54 -28.31 18.69
CA PRO A 27 -10.03 -27.95 20.00
C PRO A 27 -8.72 -28.65 20.37
N GLN A 28 -8.49 -29.88 19.87
CA GLN A 28 -7.32 -30.70 20.18
C GLN A 28 -6.18 -30.58 19.16
N LEU A 29 -6.28 -29.67 18.18
CA LEU A 29 -5.22 -29.43 17.22
C LEU A 29 -3.93 -28.99 17.94
N PRO A 30 -2.82 -29.75 17.81
CA PRO A 30 -1.61 -29.50 18.58
C PRO A 30 -0.86 -28.25 18.10
N SER A 31 -0.20 -27.53 19.01
CA SER A 31 0.69 -26.41 18.65
C SER A 31 1.98 -26.89 17.95
N SER A 32 2.40 -28.12 18.25
CA SER A 32 3.55 -28.80 17.64
C SER A 32 3.13 -30.18 17.14
N PRO A 33 2.65 -30.28 15.89
CA PRO A 33 2.22 -31.55 15.31
C PRO A 33 3.39 -32.54 15.25
N PRO A 34 3.17 -33.83 15.55
CA PRO A 34 4.25 -34.81 15.70
C PRO A 34 4.98 -35.11 14.39
N ASP A 35 4.30 -34.97 13.25
CA ASP A 35 4.84 -35.23 11.93
C ASP A 35 4.19 -34.37 10.84
N VAL A 36 4.69 -34.56 9.62
CA VAL A 36 4.22 -33.84 8.42
C VAL A 36 2.78 -34.23 8.05
N GLU A 37 2.37 -35.47 8.29
CA GLU A 37 1.02 -35.95 7.99
C GLU A 37 -0.02 -35.27 8.89
N ALA A 38 0.26 -35.15 10.18
CA ALA A 38 -0.58 -34.41 11.12
C ALA A 38 -0.69 -32.93 10.74
N MET A 39 0.34 -32.33 10.15
CA MET A 39 0.27 -30.94 9.66
C MET A 39 -0.64 -30.77 8.44
N ARG A 40 -0.83 -31.79 7.60
CA ARG A 40 -1.69 -31.65 6.41
C ARG A 40 -3.15 -31.37 6.77
N ILE A 41 -3.56 -31.69 8.00
CA ILE A 41 -4.93 -31.42 8.46
C ILE A 41 -5.28 -29.92 8.39
N TYR A 42 -4.31 -29.03 8.61
CA TYR A 42 -4.53 -27.58 8.55
C TYR A 42 -4.78 -27.08 7.11
N LEU A 43 -4.31 -27.83 6.09
CA LEU A 43 -4.60 -27.56 4.68
C LEU A 43 -5.91 -28.21 4.22
N ILE A 44 -6.22 -29.39 4.75
CA ILE A 44 -7.35 -30.19 4.28
C ILE A 44 -8.67 -29.71 4.91
N LEU A 45 -8.68 -29.30 6.18
CA LEU A 45 -9.92 -28.90 6.87
C LEU A 45 -10.68 -27.75 6.19
N PRO A 46 -10.03 -26.66 5.75
CA PRO A 46 -10.72 -25.57 5.05
C PRO A 46 -11.43 -25.98 3.75
N GLU A 47 -11.05 -27.10 3.11
CA GLU A 47 -11.72 -27.60 1.91
C GLU A 47 -13.09 -28.20 2.19
N PHE A 48 -13.41 -28.45 3.45
CA PHE A 48 -14.69 -29.03 3.80
C PHE A 48 -15.81 -27.98 3.65
N PRO A 49 -16.83 -28.18 2.80
CA PRO A 49 -17.77 -27.12 2.42
C PRO A 49 -18.55 -26.49 3.57
N LEU A 50 -18.68 -27.19 4.71
CA LEU A 50 -19.31 -26.66 5.91
C LEU A 50 -18.52 -25.51 6.56
N PHE A 51 -17.22 -25.39 6.30
CA PHE A 51 -16.45 -24.23 6.73
C PHE A 51 -16.92 -22.94 6.06
N GLN A 52 -17.48 -23.02 4.85
CA GLN A 52 -18.00 -21.87 4.10
C GLN A 52 -19.40 -21.43 4.53
N ASP A 53 -20.10 -22.21 5.37
CA ASP A 53 -21.41 -21.83 5.87
C ASP A 53 -21.26 -20.96 7.13
N SER A 54 -21.80 -19.74 7.04
CA SER A 54 -21.85 -18.72 8.11
C SER A 54 -22.29 -19.26 9.48
N LYS A 55 -23.14 -20.30 9.51
CA LYS A 55 -23.62 -20.93 10.75
C LYS A 55 -22.50 -21.55 11.57
N TYR A 56 -21.44 -22.02 10.91
CA TYR A 56 -20.34 -22.75 11.54
C TYR A 56 -19.06 -21.92 11.65
N TYR A 57 -19.10 -20.62 11.33
CA TYR A 57 -17.89 -19.78 11.45
C TYR A 57 -17.38 -19.73 12.88
N VAL A 58 -18.27 -19.60 13.87
CA VAL A 58 -17.90 -19.52 15.29
C VAL A 58 -17.45 -20.87 15.86
N THR A 59 -17.95 -21.98 15.33
CA THR A 59 -17.66 -23.33 15.86
C THR A 59 -16.54 -24.05 15.12
N LEU A 60 -16.30 -23.74 13.84
CA LEU A 60 -15.30 -24.40 12.99
C LEU A 60 -14.22 -23.43 12.50
N THR A 61 -14.60 -22.44 11.68
CA THR A 61 -13.65 -21.61 10.90
C THR A 61 -12.75 -20.75 11.78
N LEU A 62 -13.32 -20.06 12.75
CA LEU A 62 -12.60 -19.17 13.67
C LEU A 62 -11.78 -19.93 14.72
N PRO A 63 -12.28 -21.04 15.30
CA PRO A 63 -11.45 -21.92 16.13
C PRO A 63 -10.27 -22.53 15.37
N LEU A 64 -10.44 -22.87 14.08
CA LEU A 64 -9.33 -23.31 13.23
C LEU A 64 -8.28 -22.21 13.04
N ALA A 65 -8.69 -20.97 12.75
CA ALA A 65 -7.74 -19.85 12.69
C ALA A 65 -6.99 -19.67 14.02
N THR A 66 -7.68 -19.80 15.14
CA THR A 66 -7.07 -19.72 16.48
C THR A 66 -6.09 -20.88 16.72
N ALA A 67 -6.37 -22.08 16.20
CA ALA A 67 -5.43 -23.21 16.25
C ALA A 67 -4.19 -22.95 15.38
N ILE A 68 -4.35 -22.42 14.17
CA ILE A 68 -3.23 -22.04 13.29
C ILE A 68 -2.34 -20.99 13.94
N GLN A 69 -2.91 -19.99 14.62
CA GLN A 69 -2.14 -18.96 15.33
C GLN A 69 -1.37 -19.50 16.54
N ARG A 70 -1.77 -20.65 17.09
CA ARG A 70 -1.09 -21.33 18.21
C ARG A 70 0.08 -22.21 17.75
N LEU A 71 0.27 -22.40 16.45
CA LEU A 71 1.37 -23.20 15.93
C LEU A 71 2.73 -22.61 16.31
N GLU A 72 3.66 -23.49 16.65
CA GLU A 72 5.05 -23.11 16.89
C GLU A 72 5.73 -22.58 15.61
N LYS A 73 6.87 -21.89 15.77
CA LYS A 73 7.58 -21.22 14.67
C LYS A 73 7.91 -22.16 13.51
N ASN A 74 8.30 -23.40 13.79
CA ASN A 74 8.69 -24.37 12.77
C ASN A 74 7.48 -24.88 11.97
N PRO A 75 6.43 -25.46 12.60
CA PRO A 75 5.19 -25.83 11.90
C PRO A 75 4.57 -24.68 11.10
N SER A 76 4.53 -23.47 11.68
CA SER A 76 3.99 -22.29 10.98
C SER A 76 4.76 -21.96 9.70
N LYS A 77 6.10 -22.08 9.70
CA LYS A 77 6.91 -21.85 8.50
C LYS A 77 6.67 -22.91 7.43
N VAL A 78 6.51 -24.17 7.83
CA VAL A 78 6.20 -25.25 6.89
C VAL A 78 4.84 -25.01 6.24
N LEU A 79 3.84 -24.59 7.01
CA LEU A 79 2.52 -24.26 6.49
C LEU A 79 2.56 -23.06 5.53
N GLU A 80 3.30 -22.00 5.87
CA GLU A 80 3.54 -20.85 4.98
C GLU A 80 4.22 -21.25 3.66
N ASN A 81 5.19 -22.17 3.71
CA ASN A 81 5.82 -22.72 2.50
C ASN A 81 4.85 -23.55 1.67
N TRP A 82 3.98 -24.36 2.29
CA TRP A 82 2.97 -25.10 1.55
C TRP A 82 1.96 -24.19 0.89
N TRP A 83 1.48 -23.16 1.59
CA TRP A 83 0.61 -22.15 1.00
C TRP A 83 1.26 -21.37 -0.15
N SER A 84 2.60 -21.38 -0.28
CA SER A 84 3.29 -20.80 -1.44
C SER A 84 3.34 -21.72 -2.67
N GLN A 85 2.93 -22.99 -2.51
CA GLN A 85 3.00 -24.03 -3.53
C GLN A 85 1.61 -24.57 -3.92
N VAL A 86 0.55 -24.16 -3.22
CA VAL A 86 -0.83 -24.58 -3.54
C VAL A 86 -1.33 -23.94 -4.84
N CYS A 87 -2.38 -24.51 -5.42
CA CYS A 87 -3.01 -23.91 -6.58
C CYS A 87 -3.70 -22.58 -6.23
N PRO A 88 -3.72 -21.60 -7.17
CA PRO A 88 -4.38 -20.31 -6.96
C PRO A 88 -5.86 -20.42 -6.54
N GLU A 89 -6.60 -21.39 -7.07
CA GLU A 89 -8.02 -21.60 -6.74
C GLU A 89 -8.25 -22.02 -5.28
N TYR A 90 -7.38 -22.88 -4.73
CA TYR A 90 -7.42 -23.23 -3.31
C TYR A 90 -7.10 -22.00 -2.46
N PHE A 91 -6.05 -21.28 -2.84
CA PHE A 91 -5.58 -20.12 -2.10
C PHE A 91 -6.65 -19.02 -2.03
N LEU A 92 -7.32 -18.74 -3.17
CA LEU A 92 -8.41 -17.77 -3.25
C LEU A 92 -9.59 -18.19 -2.34
N ARG A 93 -10.03 -19.45 -2.41
CA ARG A 93 -11.12 -19.95 -1.55
C ARG A 93 -10.79 -19.82 -0.06
N LEU A 94 -9.53 -20.03 0.32
CA LEU A 94 -9.08 -19.85 1.70
C LEU A 94 -9.11 -18.38 2.13
N VAL A 95 -8.69 -17.47 1.25
CA VAL A 95 -8.76 -16.02 1.50
C VAL A 95 -10.21 -15.56 1.64
N ASP A 96 -11.10 -15.96 0.71
CA ASP A 96 -12.52 -15.59 0.75
C ASP A 96 -13.23 -16.15 2.00
N LEU A 97 -12.94 -17.39 2.39
CA LEU A 97 -13.46 -17.99 3.62
C LEU A 97 -13.21 -17.10 4.86
N TYR A 98 -11.99 -16.58 5.00
CA TYR A 98 -11.64 -15.75 6.16
C TYR A 98 -12.08 -14.29 6.01
N LYS A 99 -12.23 -13.77 4.78
CA LYS A 99 -12.89 -12.48 4.54
C LYS A 99 -14.36 -12.54 4.95
N ASP A 100 -15.08 -13.57 4.54
CA ASP A 100 -16.48 -13.78 4.90
C ASP A 100 -16.65 -13.96 6.41
N ALA A 101 -15.72 -14.67 7.06
CA ALA A 101 -15.69 -14.80 8.51
C ALA A 101 -15.49 -13.44 9.22
N VAL A 102 -14.64 -12.55 8.68
CA VAL A 102 -14.48 -11.18 9.19
C VAL A 102 -15.78 -10.39 9.02
N VAL A 103 -16.38 -10.39 7.82
CA VAL A 103 -17.66 -9.70 7.54
C VAL A 103 -18.77 -10.20 8.46
N TYR A 104 -18.86 -11.51 8.69
CA TYR A 104 -19.81 -12.11 9.62
C TYR A 104 -19.62 -11.60 11.04
N LEU A 105 -18.37 -11.56 11.53
CA LEU A 105 -18.07 -11.03 12.86
C LEU A 105 -18.47 -9.55 12.96
N LEU A 106 -18.11 -8.73 11.96
CA LEU A 106 -18.44 -7.30 11.94
C LEU A 106 -19.95 -7.05 11.98
N ASN A 107 -20.74 -7.83 11.25
CA ASN A 107 -22.20 -7.80 11.33
C ASN A 107 -22.72 -8.29 12.69
N GLY A 108 -22.11 -9.34 13.23
CA GLY A 108 -22.44 -9.96 14.52
C GLY A 108 -22.05 -9.14 15.75
N LYS A 109 -21.27 -8.05 15.59
CA LYS A 109 -20.89 -7.14 16.68
C LYS A 109 -22.09 -6.58 17.45
N LYS A 110 -23.27 -6.51 16.82
CA LYS A 110 -24.53 -6.10 17.45
C LYS A 110 -25.24 -7.22 18.24
N THR A 111 -24.90 -8.49 18.00
CA THR A 111 -25.67 -9.67 18.45
C THR A 111 -24.87 -10.58 19.40
N LEU A 112 -23.53 -10.61 19.30
CA LEU A 112 -22.66 -11.43 20.13
C LEU A 112 -22.53 -10.81 21.54
N GLN A 113 -23.30 -11.35 22.49
CA GLN A 113 -23.36 -10.88 23.89
C GLN A 113 -22.05 -11.10 24.70
N ILE A 114 -20.97 -11.60 24.10
CA ILE A 114 -19.69 -11.89 24.78
C ILE A 114 -18.54 -11.14 24.08
N PRO A 115 -18.20 -9.92 24.54
CA PRO A 115 -17.18 -9.06 23.92
C PRO A 115 -15.77 -9.68 23.81
N VAL A 116 -15.40 -10.55 24.76
CA VAL A 116 -14.05 -11.14 24.84
C VAL A 116 -13.80 -12.15 23.72
N LEU A 117 -14.78 -13.01 23.43
CA LEU A 117 -14.66 -14.01 22.35
C LEU A 117 -14.66 -13.36 20.97
N TYR A 118 -15.38 -12.24 20.81
CA TYR A 118 -15.36 -11.47 19.58
C TYR A 118 -13.94 -10.95 19.26
N SER A 119 -13.28 -10.31 20.23
CA SER A 119 -11.93 -9.74 20.03
C SER A 119 -10.90 -10.81 19.68
N SER A 120 -10.94 -11.97 20.35
CA SER A 120 -10.02 -13.06 20.05
C SER A 120 -10.23 -13.63 18.65
N TYR A 121 -11.49 -13.86 18.24
CA TYR A 121 -11.79 -14.44 16.93
C TYR A 121 -11.51 -13.49 15.77
N ILE A 122 -11.87 -12.20 15.89
CA ILE A 122 -11.55 -11.24 14.83
C ILE A 122 -10.04 -11.05 14.68
N THR A 123 -9.30 -11.04 15.79
CA THR A 123 -7.82 -11.04 15.77
C THR A 123 -7.29 -12.27 15.06
N ALA A 124 -7.82 -13.46 15.37
CA ALA A 124 -7.36 -14.71 14.78
C ALA A 124 -7.59 -14.75 13.25
N ALA A 125 -8.76 -14.29 12.80
CA ALA A 125 -9.09 -14.21 11.38
C ALA A 125 -8.18 -13.21 10.64
N LEU A 126 -8.03 -11.99 11.17
CA LEU A 126 -7.19 -10.95 10.56
C LEU A 126 -5.71 -11.34 10.52
N LYS A 127 -5.17 -11.95 11.59
CA LYS A 127 -3.79 -12.46 11.59
C LYS A 127 -3.59 -13.61 10.62
N LEU A 128 -4.62 -14.42 10.36
CA LEU A 128 -4.52 -15.47 9.36
C LEU A 128 -4.53 -14.89 7.94
N LEU A 129 -5.42 -13.94 7.68
CA LEU A 129 -5.39 -13.16 6.43
C LEU A 129 -4.04 -12.46 6.23
N GLU A 130 -3.42 -11.92 7.28
CA GLU A 130 -2.09 -11.32 7.22
C GLU A 130 -1.00 -12.33 6.84
N LYS A 131 -1.06 -13.56 7.38
CA LYS A 131 -0.16 -14.65 7.00
C LYS A 131 -0.33 -15.03 5.53
N LEU A 132 -1.57 -15.21 5.08
CA LEU A 132 -1.86 -15.49 3.67
C LEU A 132 -1.37 -14.35 2.78
N HIS A 133 -1.60 -13.10 3.17
CA HIS A 133 -1.11 -11.93 2.43
C HIS A 133 0.42 -11.94 2.27
N LYS A 134 1.16 -12.23 3.35
CA LYS A 134 2.63 -12.36 3.32
C LYS A 134 3.13 -13.50 2.43
N VAL A 135 2.38 -14.61 2.36
CA VAL A 135 2.68 -15.71 1.43
C VAL A 135 2.41 -15.26 -0.01
N ASN A 136 1.29 -14.58 -0.26
CA ASN A 136 0.94 -14.10 -1.59
C ASN A 136 1.93 -13.06 -2.13
N GLN A 137 2.50 -12.19 -1.28
CA GLN A 137 3.57 -11.25 -1.69
C GLN A 137 4.82 -11.95 -2.25
N LYS A 138 5.05 -13.23 -1.92
CA LYS A 138 6.19 -14.01 -2.40
C LYS A 138 5.82 -14.89 -3.59
N ALA A 139 4.64 -15.51 -3.54
CA ALA A 139 4.22 -16.51 -4.52
C ALA A 139 3.37 -15.93 -5.67
N ASN A 140 2.79 -14.73 -5.50
CA ASN A 140 1.89 -14.06 -6.43
C ASN A 140 0.78 -14.99 -6.96
N HIS A 141 0.13 -15.75 -6.06
CA HIS A 141 -0.96 -16.66 -6.42
C HIS A 141 -2.20 -15.93 -6.93
N ILE A 142 -2.57 -14.84 -6.27
CA ILE A 142 -3.76 -14.04 -6.58
C ILE A 142 -3.40 -12.56 -6.63
N GLU A 143 -4.22 -11.79 -7.35
CA GLU A 143 -4.12 -10.34 -7.41
C GLU A 143 -4.35 -9.70 -6.01
N TYR A 144 -3.71 -8.56 -5.77
CA TYR A 144 -3.76 -7.87 -4.48
C TYR A 144 -5.17 -7.40 -4.11
N ASP A 145 -5.99 -7.04 -5.10
CA ASP A 145 -7.38 -6.57 -4.92
C ASP A 145 -8.31 -7.64 -4.32
N LYS A 146 -7.99 -8.93 -4.49
CA LYS A 146 -8.77 -10.04 -3.93
C LYS A 146 -8.74 -10.09 -2.41
N PHE A 147 -7.77 -9.42 -1.78
CA PHE A 147 -7.72 -9.28 -0.32
C PHE A 147 -8.64 -8.18 0.22
N TYR A 148 -9.20 -7.31 -0.64
CA TYR A 148 -10.09 -6.23 -0.21
C TYR A 148 -11.42 -6.76 0.31
N ILE A 149 -11.91 -6.13 1.37
CA ILE A 149 -13.22 -6.38 1.98
C ILE A 149 -14.03 -5.07 1.89
N PRO A 150 -14.73 -4.83 0.76
CA PRO A 150 -15.43 -3.56 0.51
C PRO A 150 -16.55 -3.28 1.54
N GLU A 151 -17.10 -4.31 2.17
CA GLU A 151 -18.14 -4.20 3.19
C GLU A 151 -17.68 -3.43 4.42
N ILE A 152 -16.36 -3.41 4.72
CA ILE A 152 -15.81 -2.71 5.89
C ILE A 152 -16.21 -1.23 5.88
N SER A 153 -16.20 -0.59 4.71
CA SER A 153 -16.57 0.82 4.54
C SER A 153 -18.00 1.15 5.00
N ASN A 154 -18.90 0.17 4.99
CA ASN A 154 -20.29 0.32 5.41
C ASN A 154 -20.53 -0.12 6.86
N LEU A 155 -19.70 -1.05 7.35
CA LEU A 155 -19.86 -1.66 8.67
C LEU A 155 -19.15 -0.90 9.79
N ILE A 156 -18.08 -0.15 9.46
CA ILE A 156 -17.22 0.52 10.44
C ILE A 156 -16.98 1.97 10.02
N ASP A 157 -16.95 2.85 11.01
CA ASP A 157 -16.39 4.19 10.83
C ASP A 157 -14.86 4.12 10.80
N ILE A 158 -14.32 4.23 9.59
CA ILE A 158 -12.87 4.20 9.32
C ILE A 158 -12.14 5.34 10.05
N GLN A 159 -12.79 6.50 10.25
CA GLN A 159 -12.16 7.63 10.93
C GLN A 159 -11.95 7.32 12.41
N GLU A 160 -12.98 6.80 13.07
CA GLU A 160 -12.92 6.38 14.47
C GLU A 160 -11.90 5.25 14.67
N ASP A 161 -11.93 4.21 13.82
CA ASP A 161 -10.97 3.09 13.89
C ASP A 161 -9.52 3.57 13.72
N TYR A 162 -9.27 4.51 12.79
CA TYR A 162 -7.96 5.11 12.59
C TYR A 162 -7.48 5.89 13.83
N LEU A 163 -8.35 6.69 14.44
CA LEU A 163 -8.01 7.44 15.66
C LEU A 163 -7.67 6.49 16.81
N MET A 164 -8.45 5.43 16.99
CA MET A 164 -8.19 4.41 18.01
C MET A 164 -6.86 3.69 17.76
N TRP A 165 -6.56 3.37 16.50
CA TRP A 165 -5.28 2.78 16.11
C TRP A 165 -4.10 3.73 16.38
N PHE A 166 -4.23 5.00 16.01
CA PHE A 166 -3.20 6.01 16.22
C PHE A 166 -2.90 6.21 17.71
N LEU A 167 -3.94 6.31 18.54
CA LEU A 167 -3.79 6.42 20.00
C LEU A 167 -3.11 5.19 20.61
N HIS A 168 -3.43 3.99 20.10
CA HIS A 168 -2.78 2.75 20.53
C HIS A 168 -1.29 2.72 20.15
N GLN A 169 -0.94 3.16 18.94
CA GLN A 169 0.47 3.27 18.51
C GLN A 169 1.27 4.28 19.33
N ALA A 170 0.66 5.42 19.67
CA ALA A 170 1.30 6.48 20.44
C ALA A 170 1.57 6.09 21.91
N LYS A 171 1.20 4.89 22.35
CA LYS A 171 1.34 4.38 23.73
C LYS A 171 0.82 5.37 24.77
N VAL A 172 -0.17 6.19 24.40
CA VAL A 172 -0.80 7.12 25.33
C VAL A 172 -1.51 6.27 26.36
N LYS A 173 -1.08 6.33 27.62
CA LYS A 173 -1.73 5.69 28.76
C LYS A 173 -3.08 6.36 29.02
N ALA A 174 -4.04 6.19 28.11
CA ALA A 174 -5.42 6.51 28.37
C ALA A 174 -5.94 5.57 29.47
N ARG A 175 -6.96 6.01 30.23
CA ARG A 175 -7.51 5.24 31.34
C ARG A 175 -7.88 3.81 30.86
N PRO A 176 -7.51 2.76 31.63
CA PRO A 176 -7.73 1.36 31.25
C PRO A 176 -9.22 0.97 31.12
N SER A 177 -10.15 1.86 31.52
CA SER A 177 -11.59 1.63 31.41
C SER A 177 -12.19 1.89 30.03
N ILE A 178 -11.48 2.55 29.11
CA ILE A 178 -11.94 2.80 27.72
C ILE A 178 -11.14 1.97 26.69
N MET A 179 -9.88 1.65 27.00
CA MET A 179 -9.06 0.75 26.19
C MET A 179 -9.31 -0.71 26.57
N GLN A 180 -10.53 -1.22 26.32
CA GLN A 180 -10.68 -2.66 26.16
C GLN A 180 -9.92 -3.08 24.90
N ASP A 181 -9.34 -4.29 24.89
CA ASP A 181 -8.61 -4.95 23.80
C ASP A 181 -9.41 -4.96 22.47
N SER A 182 -9.58 -3.79 21.89
CA SER A 182 -10.34 -3.52 20.70
C SER A 182 -9.37 -3.62 19.54
N VAL A 183 -9.59 -4.65 18.73
CA VAL A 183 -8.83 -4.87 17.52
C VAL A 183 -9.14 -3.75 16.56
N THR A 184 -8.12 -3.00 16.16
CA THR A 184 -8.24 -1.95 15.16
C THR A 184 -7.95 -2.53 13.79
N LEU A 185 -8.90 -2.35 12.86
CA LEU A 185 -8.74 -2.86 11.50
C LEU A 185 -7.62 -2.14 10.75
N CYS A 186 -7.37 -0.87 11.08
CA CYS A 186 -6.25 -0.08 10.55
C CYS A 186 -4.86 -0.73 10.79
N SER A 187 -4.75 -1.72 11.69
CA SER A 187 -3.54 -2.55 11.83
C SER A 187 -3.29 -3.47 10.64
N TYR A 188 -4.28 -3.68 9.76
CA TYR A 188 -4.24 -4.58 8.60
C TYR A 188 -4.59 -3.84 7.29
N PRO A 189 -3.75 -2.91 6.78
CA PRO A 189 -4.10 -2.06 5.64
C PRO A 189 -4.47 -2.78 4.34
N PHE A 190 -4.03 -4.04 4.17
CA PHE A 190 -4.26 -4.82 2.95
C PHE A 190 -5.73 -5.22 2.72
N ILE A 191 -6.58 -5.18 3.75
CA ILE A 191 -8.01 -5.51 3.63
C ILE A 191 -8.85 -4.33 3.11
N PHE A 192 -8.31 -3.13 3.10
CA PHE A 192 -9.03 -1.93 2.69
C PHE A 192 -8.86 -1.65 1.20
N ASP A 193 -9.98 -1.32 0.56
CA ASP A 193 -9.99 -0.83 -0.82
C ASP A 193 -9.41 0.60 -0.93
N ALA A 194 -9.31 1.09 -2.16
CA ALA A 194 -8.76 2.42 -2.43
C ALA A 194 -9.58 3.54 -1.79
N GLN A 195 -10.90 3.40 -1.72
CA GLN A 195 -11.79 4.41 -1.15
C GLN A 195 -11.59 4.53 0.37
N ALA A 196 -11.52 3.40 1.07
CA ALA A 196 -11.27 3.35 2.50
C ALA A 196 -9.87 3.88 2.83
N LYS A 197 -8.83 3.47 2.07
CA LYS A 197 -7.47 4.00 2.23
C LYS A 197 -7.41 5.52 2.01
N THR A 198 -8.16 6.04 1.04
CA THR A 198 -8.27 7.49 0.82
C THR A 198 -8.87 8.20 2.04
N LYS A 199 -9.94 7.63 2.65
CA LYS A 199 -10.52 8.15 3.90
C LYS A 199 -9.54 8.08 5.09
N MET A 200 -8.71 7.03 5.17
CA MET A 200 -7.67 6.92 6.19
C MET A 200 -6.62 8.03 6.04
N LEU A 201 -6.10 8.23 4.83
CA LEU A 201 -5.15 9.32 4.52
C LEU A 201 -5.76 10.69 4.81
N GLN A 202 -7.06 10.88 4.53
CA GLN A 202 -7.80 12.09 4.90
C GLN A 202 -7.86 12.34 6.40
N THR A 203 -8.14 11.29 7.16
CA THR A 203 -8.18 11.38 8.62
C THR A 203 -6.80 11.70 9.18
N ASP A 204 -5.76 11.02 8.68
CA ASP A 204 -4.38 11.25 9.11
C ASP A 204 -3.91 12.69 8.83
N ALA A 205 -4.11 13.19 7.62
CA ALA A 205 -3.73 14.56 7.27
C ALA A 205 -4.43 15.60 8.14
N LYS A 206 -5.74 15.45 8.35
CA LYS A 206 -6.50 16.34 9.26
C LYS A 206 -5.98 16.28 10.68
N LEU A 207 -5.67 15.08 11.19
CA LEU A 207 -5.13 14.92 12.54
C LEU A 207 -3.75 15.60 12.66
N GLN A 208 -2.85 15.37 11.71
CA GLN A 208 -1.53 15.98 11.70
C GLN A 208 -1.60 17.51 11.58
N MET A 209 -2.50 18.05 10.74
CA MET A 209 -2.77 19.49 10.66
C MET A 209 -3.24 20.06 12.01
N GLN A 210 -4.17 19.38 12.69
CA GLN A 210 -4.67 19.82 14.00
C GLN A 210 -3.59 19.79 15.09
N VAL A 211 -2.75 18.75 15.09
CA VAL A 211 -1.58 18.67 15.98
C VAL A 211 -0.60 19.81 15.70
N ALA A 212 -0.33 20.11 14.43
CA ALA A 212 0.57 21.19 14.04
C ALA A 212 0.03 22.58 14.44
N ILE A 213 -1.27 22.84 14.23
CA ILE A 213 -1.95 24.07 14.70
C ILE A 213 -1.84 24.18 16.22
N SER A 214 -2.16 23.11 16.94
CA SER A 214 -2.15 23.10 18.41
C SER A 214 -0.74 23.34 18.95
N GLY A 215 0.28 22.74 18.33
CA GLY A 215 1.67 22.99 18.66
C GLY A 215 2.10 24.44 18.42
N ALA A 216 1.72 25.02 17.28
CA ALA A 216 2.01 26.42 16.97
C ALA A 216 1.30 27.39 17.94
N ASN A 217 0.04 27.12 18.29
CA ASN A 217 -0.72 27.91 19.24
C ASN A 217 -0.11 27.85 20.65
N LEU A 218 0.29 26.67 21.12
CA LEU A 218 0.97 26.52 22.40
C LEU A 218 2.31 27.27 22.44
N GLN A 219 3.09 27.17 21.35
CA GLN A 219 4.32 27.96 21.22
C GLN A 219 4.03 29.45 21.27
N ASN A 220 3.00 29.93 20.57
CA ASN A 220 2.63 31.36 20.57
C ASN A 220 2.19 31.84 21.95
N VAL A 221 1.44 31.03 22.69
CA VAL A 221 1.10 31.31 24.09
C VAL A 221 2.37 31.39 24.94
N PHE A 222 3.31 30.46 24.76
CA PHE A 222 4.59 30.51 25.46
C PHE A 222 5.39 31.77 25.11
N MET A 223 5.54 32.13 23.84
CA MET A 223 6.26 33.35 23.41
C MET A 223 5.60 34.63 23.95
N PHE A 224 4.28 34.64 24.04
CA PHE A 224 3.55 35.75 24.66
C PHE A 224 3.88 35.85 26.17
N LEU A 225 3.95 34.71 26.87
CA LEU A 225 4.32 34.66 28.28
C LEU A 225 5.79 35.04 28.52
N THR A 226 6.71 34.76 27.58
CA THR A 226 8.12 35.14 27.66
C THR A 226 8.41 36.56 27.13
N LEU A 227 7.38 37.32 26.75
CA LEU A 227 7.48 38.68 26.20
C LEU A 227 8.30 38.78 24.91
N GLU A 228 8.29 37.73 24.10
CA GLU A 228 8.94 37.68 22.79
C GLU A 228 7.92 37.48 21.65
N PRO A 229 6.93 38.38 21.49
CA PRO A 229 5.81 38.18 20.55
C PRO A 229 6.24 38.18 19.08
N LEU A 230 7.41 38.75 18.77
CA LEU A 230 7.98 38.77 17.42
C LEU A 230 8.42 37.40 16.91
N LEU A 231 8.57 36.41 17.81
CA LEU A 231 8.93 35.04 17.48
C LEU A 231 7.70 34.12 17.36
N ALA A 232 6.49 34.68 17.38
CA ALA A 232 5.27 33.92 17.16
C ALA A 232 5.28 33.27 15.76
N ARG A 233 4.88 32.00 15.69
CA ARG A 233 4.81 31.23 14.45
C ARG A 233 3.38 31.19 13.93
N SER A 234 3.22 31.32 12.62
CA SER A 234 1.92 31.10 11.99
C SER A 234 1.43 29.66 12.24
N PRO A 235 0.14 29.46 12.59
CA PRO A 235 -0.45 28.12 12.67
C PRO A 235 -0.72 27.51 11.29
N PHE A 236 -0.61 28.30 10.22
CA PHE A 236 -0.75 27.88 8.82
C PHE A 236 0.60 27.91 8.10
N LEU A 237 0.74 27.05 7.10
CA LEU A 237 1.77 27.18 6.07
C LEU A 237 1.27 28.21 5.05
N VAL A 238 1.80 29.42 5.09
CA VAL A 238 1.36 30.51 4.22
C VAL A 238 2.35 30.67 3.08
N LEU A 239 1.90 30.51 1.84
CA LEU A 239 2.72 30.73 0.65
C LEU A 239 2.26 31.98 -0.07
N HIS A 240 3.15 32.98 -0.14
CA HIS A 240 2.97 34.21 -0.91
C HIS A 240 3.59 34.07 -2.29
N VAL A 241 2.77 34.14 -3.33
CA VAL A 241 3.21 33.89 -4.70
C VAL A 241 2.64 34.90 -5.69
N ARG A 242 3.43 35.27 -6.69
CA ARG A 242 2.98 36.11 -7.81
C ARG A 242 2.71 35.24 -9.04
N ARG A 243 1.61 35.49 -9.75
CA ARG A 243 1.27 34.75 -10.99
C ARG A 243 2.36 34.85 -12.05
N SER A 244 3.09 35.96 -12.11
CA SER A 244 4.18 36.19 -13.06
C SER A 244 5.48 35.46 -12.72
N ASN A 245 5.64 34.95 -11.50
CA ASN A 245 6.85 34.28 -11.02
C ASN A 245 6.52 33.12 -10.08
N LEU A 246 5.57 32.27 -10.50
CA LEU A 246 4.96 31.26 -9.62
C LEU A 246 5.98 30.25 -9.13
N VAL A 247 6.77 29.69 -10.04
CA VAL A 247 7.82 28.70 -9.73
C VAL A 247 8.89 29.28 -8.81
N GLY A 248 9.42 30.46 -9.14
CA GLY A 248 10.48 31.11 -8.36
C GLY A 248 10.04 31.50 -6.95
N ASP A 249 8.80 32.01 -6.80
CA ASP A 249 8.27 32.36 -5.49
C ASP A 249 7.95 31.09 -4.67
N ALA A 250 7.34 30.06 -5.26
CA ALA A 250 7.07 28.80 -4.58
C ALA A 250 8.36 28.11 -4.09
N LEU A 251 9.41 28.09 -4.91
CA LEU A 251 10.75 27.62 -4.54
C LEU A 251 11.29 28.33 -3.31
N ARG A 252 11.25 29.67 -3.33
CA ARG A 252 11.76 30.49 -2.24
C ARG A 252 10.99 30.23 -0.95
N GLU A 253 9.66 30.29 -0.98
CA GLU A 253 8.84 30.10 0.23
C GLU A 253 9.04 28.70 0.82
N LEU A 254 8.99 27.65 0.00
CA LEU A 254 9.15 26.28 0.48
C LEU A 254 10.57 25.98 0.98
N SER A 255 11.60 26.64 0.46
CA SER A 255 12.99 26.47 0.92
C SER A 255 13.25 26.99 2.34
N ILE A 256 12.42 27.92 2.82
CA ILE A 256 12.57 28.55 4.13
C ILE A 256 11.82 27.75 5.22
N HIS A 257 10.80 26.98 4.82
CA HIS A 257 9.97 26.22 5.74
C HIS A 257 10.62 24.90 6.18
N SER A 258 10.44 24.57 7.45
CA SER A 258 10.87 23.28 8.00
C SER A 258 9.86 22.17 7.70
N ASP A 259 10.28 20.90 7.77
CA ASP A 259 9.40 19.74 7.60
C ASP A 259 8.17 19.75 8.53
N VAL A 260 8.32 20.35 9.72
CA VAL A 260 7.21 20.51 10.68
C VAL A 260 6.20 21.54 10.20
N ASP A 261 6.67 22.60 9.55
CA ASP A 261 5.80 23.63 8.97
C ASP A 261 5.03 23.11 7.76
N LEU A 262 5.61 22.19 6.97
CA LEU A 262 4.94 21.54 5.83
C LEU A 262 3.69 20.73 6.22
N LYS A 263 3.57 20.33 7.49
CA LYS A 263 2.40 19.61 8.03
C LYS A 263 1.26 20.51 8.48
N LYS A 264 1.47 21.83 8.53
CA LYS A 264 0.40 22.79 8.84
C LYS A 264 -0.60 22.86 7.69
N PRO A 265 -1.86 23.28 7.95
CA PRO A 265 -2.78 23.54 6.86
C PRO A 265 -2.22 24.61 5.94
N LEU A 266 -2.29 24.34 4.64
CA LEU A 266 -1.79 25.22 3.59
C LEU A 266 -2.76 26.39 3.37
N LYS A 267 -2.19 27.58 3.18
CA LYS A 267 -2.90 28.78 2.75
C LYS A 267 -2.09 29.45 1.64
N VAL A 268 -2.65 29.52 0.45
CA VAL A 268 -2.00 30.20 -0.68
C VAL A 268 -2.57 31.61 -0.83
N ILE A 269 -1.67 32.58 -1.02
CA ILE A 269 -2.03 33.98 -1.23
C ILE A 269 -1.35 34.44 -2.53
N PHE A 270 -2.17 34.82 -3.52
CA PHE A 270 -1.67 35.52 -4.70
C PHE A 270 -1.54 37.01 -4.39
N ASP A 271 -0.32 37.53 -4.53
CA ASP A 271 -0.06 38.93 -4.21
C ASP A 271 -0.88 39.88 -5.12
N GLY A 272 -1.61 40.79 -4.49
CA GLY A 272 -2.49 41.75 -5.19
C GLY A 272 -3.90 41.24 -5.47
N GLU A 273 -4.27 40.04 -5.02
CA GLU A 273 -5.61 39.47 -5.19
C GLU A 273 -6.33 39.34 -3.83
N GLU A 274 -7.54 39.91 -3.73
CA GLU A 274 -8.42 39.72 -2.57
C GLU A 274 -9.18 38.39 -2.70
N ALA A 275 -8.47 37.28 -2.53
CA ALA A 275 -9.08 35.95 -2.49
C ALA A 275 -9.03 35.37 -1.07
N VAL A 276 -10.21 35.05 -0.51
CA VAL A 276 -10.30 34.22 0.70
C VAL A 276 -10.17 32.76 0.27
N ASP A 277 -9.06 32.12 0.63
CA ASP A 277 -8.81 30.73 0.27
C ASP A 277 -9.79 29.78 0.99
N ALA A 278 -10.87 29.42 0.29
CA ALA A 278 -11.78 28.33 0.66
C ALA A 278 -11.43 27.01 -0.07
N GLY A 279 -10.18 26.87 -0.52
CA GLY A 279 -9.65 25.70 -1.25
C GLY A 279 -9.58 25.88 -2.77
N GLY A 280 -10.25 26.89 -3.34
CA GLY A 280 -10.17 27.21 -4.77
C GLY A 280 -8.79 27.73 -5.18
N VAL A 281 -8.22 28.63 -4.38
CA VAL A 281 -6.91 29.25 -4.64
C VAL A 281 -5.80 28.20 -4.53
N THR A 282 -5.86 27.35 -3.51
CA THR A 282 -4.91 26.24 -3.35
C THR A 282 -4.94 25.27 -4.54
N LYS A 283 -6.13 24.92 -5.06
CA LYS A 283 -6.24 24.05 -6.26
C LYS A 283 -5.65 24.71 -7.50
N GLU A 284 -5.98 25.97 -7.72
CA GLU A 284 -5.44 26.74 -8.85
C GLU A 284 -3.91 26.83 -8.78
N PHE A 285 -3.37 27.08 -7.59
CA PHE A 285 -1.93 27.13 -7.35
C PHE A 285 -1.22 25.85 -7.78
N PHE A 286 -1.68 24.67 -7.33
CA PHE A 286 -1.07 23.40 -7.73
C PHE A 286 -1.16 23.15 -9.23
N LEU A 287 -2.31 23.47 -9.84
CA LEU A 287 -2.52 23.28 -11.28
C LEU A 287 -1.55 24.14 -12.10
N LEU A 288 -1.43 25.43 -11.78
CA LEU A 288 -0.55 26.35 -12.49
C LEU A 288 0.92 25.99 -12.28
N LEU A 289 1.30 25.72 -11.03
CA LEU A 289 2.69 25.43 -10.68
C LEU A 289 3.19 24.15 -11.34
N LEU A 290 2.42 23.06 -11.30
CA LEU A 290 2.81 21.81 -11.94
C LEU A 290 2.81 21.92 -13.46
N LYS A 291 1.84 22.63 -14.06
CA LYS A 291 1.84 22.90 -15.50
C LYS A 291 3.09 23.65 -15.94
N GLU A 292 3.54 24.61 -15.13
CA GLU A 292 4.76 25.37 -15.41
C GLU A 292 6.01 24.50 -15.24
N LEU A 293 6.11 23.71 -14.16
CA LEU A 293 7.24 22.81 -13.91
C LEU A 293 7.38 21.67 -14.93
N LEU A 294 6.27 21.24 -15.53
CA LEU A 294 6.26 20.26 -16.62
C LEU A 294 6.59 20.87 -17.98
N ASN A 295 6.76 22.20 -18.07
CA ASN A 295 7.11 22.84 -19.33
C ASN A 295 8.50 22.37 -19.78
N PRO A 296 8.67 21.90 -21.03
CA PRO A 296 9.96 21.48 -21.58
C PRO A 296 11.07 22.53 -21.45
N ILE A 297 10.74 23.81 -21.31
CA ILE A 297 11.71 24.90 -21.04
C ILE A 297 12.57 24.62 -19.80
N TYR A 298 12.01 23.99 -18.76
CA TYR A 298 12.77 23.63 -17.55
C TYR A 298 13.63 22.37 -17.73
N GLY A 299 13.37 21.56 -18.77
CA GLY A 299 14.15 20.37 -19.09
C GLY A 299 14.14 19.28 -18.01
N MET A 300 13.19 19.30 -17.08
CA MET A 300 13.14 18.36 -15.95
C MET A 300 12.57 16.99 -16.34
N PHE A 301 11.59 17.01 -17.24
CA PHE A 301 10.87 15.82 -17.68
C PHE A 301 10.81 15.75 -19.20
N THR A 302 10.81 14.53 -19.70
CA THR A 302 10.60 14.19 -21.10
C THR A 302 9.27 13.45 -21.22
N CYS A 303 8.42 13.88 -22.15
CA CYS A 303 7.21 13.16 -22.51
C CYS A 303 7.55 12.13 -23.59
N TYR A 304 7.25 10.86 -23.32
CA TYR A 304 7.43 9.77 -24.28
C TYR A 304 6.24 9.77 -25.24
N SER A 305 6.49 10.01 -26.53
CA SER A 305 5.43 10.15 -27.54
C SER A 305 4.52 8.91 -27.66
N ASP A 306 5.09 7.73 -27.42
CA ASP A 306 4.40 6.46 -27.65
C ASP A 306 3.41 6.13 -26.52
N SER A 307 3.71 6.54 -25.30
CA SER A 307 2.90 6.28 -24.10
C SER A 307 2.19 7.52 -23.54
N ASN A 308 2.58 8.72 -23.99
CA ASN A 308 2.22 10.01 -23.38
C ASN A 308 2.57 10.11 -21.88
N LEU A 309 3.54 9.31 -21.43
CA LEU A 309 4.01 9.31 -20.04
C LEU A 309 5.21 10.23 -19.87
N LEU A 310 5.31 10.81 -18.67
CA LEU A 310 6.40 11.65 -18.25
C LEU A 310 7.48 10.80 -17.58
N TRP A 311 8.74 11.08 -17.90
CA TRP A 311 9.87 10.53 -17.17
C TRP A 311 10.95 11.60 -16.96
N PHE A 312 11.86 11.37 -16.02
CA PHE A 312 12.94 12.28 -15.71
C PHE A 312 13.87 12.43 -16.92
N SER A 313 14.16 13.67 -17.29
CA SER A 313 15.09 13.95 -18.39
C SER A 313 16.52 13.66 -17.96
N ASP A 314 17.27 12.99 -18.83
CA ASP A 314 18.69 12.73 -18.62
C ASP A 314 19.58 13.95 -18.87
N THR A 315 19.07 14.95 -19.59
CA THR A 315 19.76 16.18 -19.97
C THR A 315 19.28 17.37 -19.15
N CYS A 316 18.92 17.12 -17.89
CA CYS A 316 18.40 18.13 -16.99
C CYS A 316 19.48 19.11 -16.54
N PHE A 317 19.25 20.41 -16.75
CA PHE A 317 20.17 21.49 -16.34
C PHE A 317 19.84 22.09 -14.96
N VAL A 318 18.69 21.77 -14.39
CA VAL A 318 18.31 22.30 -13.08
C VAL A 318 19.02 21.57 -11.95
N GLU A 319 19.28 22.28 -10.86
CA GLU A 319 19.91 21.73 -9.66
C GLU A 319 19.04 20.67 -8.99
N HIS A 320 19.67 19.74 -8.25
CA HIS A 320 18.97 18.66 -7.54
C HIS A 320 17.85 19.14 -6.59
N ASN A 321 17.99 20.35 -6.04
CA ASN A 321 16.99 20.96 -5.14
C ASN A 321 15.62 21.12 -5.81
N TRP A 322 15.56 21.26 -7.13
CA TRP A 322 14.30 21.36 -7.87
C TRP A 322 13.50 20.07 -7.81
N PHE A 323 14.15 18.90 -7.94
CA PHE A 323 13.46 17.61 -7.81
C PHE A 323 12.94 17.38 -6.38
N HIS A 324 13.71 17.82 -5.37
CA HIS A 324 13.25 17.80 -3.99
C HIS A 324 11.98 18.66 -3.81
N LEU A 325 11.96 19.85 -4.39
CA LEU A 325 10.79 20.73 -4.35
C LEU A 325 9.56 20.11 -5.03
N ILE A 326 9.73 19.50 -6.22
CA ILE A 326 8.62 18.80 -6.89
C ILE A 326 8.07 17.70 -5.99
N GLY A 327 8.94 16.97 -5.28
CA GLY A 327 8.54 16.01 -4.26
C GLY A 327 7.69 16.65 -3.16
N ILE A 328 8.11 17.80 -2.63
CA ILE A 328 7.34 18.57 -1.63
C ILE A 328 5.99 18.99 -2.20
N ILE A 329 5.94 19.54 -3.42
CA ILE A 329 4.69 20.00 -4.06
C ILE A 329 3.73 18.84 -4.25
N CYS A 330 4.20 17.70 -4.76
CA CYS A 330 3.38 16.50 -4.90
C CYS A 330 2.88 16.00 -3.54
N GLY A 331 3.74 16.00 -2.52
CA GLY A 331 3.38 15.65 -1.15
C GLY A 331 2.31 16.58 -0.57
N LEU A 332 2.46 17.89 -0.75
CA LEU A 332 1.50 18.91 -0.31
C LEU A 332 0.17 18.77 -1.07
N ALA A 333 0.18 18.48 -2.37
CA ALA A 333 -1.04 18.25 -3.13
C ALA A 333 -1.83 17.05 -2.60
N ILE A 334 -1.15 15.93 -2.33
CA ILE A 334 -1.75 14.74 -1.72
C ILE A 334 -2.28 15.05 -0.31
N TYR A 335 -1.48 15.72 0.52
CA TYR A 335 -1.82 16.09 1.90
C TYR A 335 -3.02 17.05 1.99
N ASN A 336 -3.24 17.87 0.97
CA ASN A 336 -4.37 18.79 0.85
C ASN A 336 -5.49 18.26 -0.06
N PHE A 337 -5.49 16.98 -0.42
CA PHE A 337 -6.52 16.32 -1.25
C PHE A 337 -6.78 17.02 -2.58
N THR A 338 -5.72 17.58 -3.17
CA THR A 338 -5.77 18.18 -4.49
C THR A 338 -5.27 17.16 -5.51
N VAL A 339 -6.15 16.80 -6.45
CA VAL A 339 -5.78 15.95 -7.58
C VAL A 339 -4.94 16.77 -8.54
N VAL A 340 -3.81 16.21 -8.94
CA VAL A 340 -2.86 16.81 -9.88
C VAL A 340 -2.71 15.92 -11.10
N ASP A 341 -2.57 16.54 -12.26
CA ASP A 341 -2.56 15.85 -13.55
C ASP A 341 -1.12 15.48 -13.95
N LEU A 342 -0.57 14.46 -13.28
CA LEU A 342 0.79 13.98 -13.49
C LEU A 342 0.78 12.54 -14.02
N HIS A 343 1.12 12.38 -15.29
CA HIS A 343 1.08 11.10 -16.00
C HIS A 343 2.44 10.38 -15.93
N PHE A 344 2.85 9.94 -14.74
CA PHE A 344 4.06 9.12 -14.56
C PHE A 344 3.76 7.62 -14.69
N PRO A 345 4.71 6.79 -15.18
CA PRO A 345 4.56 5.33 -15.22
C PRO A 345 4.53 4.71 -13.82
N LEU A 346 4.04 3.48 -13.70
CA LEU A 346 4.02 2.70 -12.46
C LEU A 346 5.41 2.57 -11.82
N ALA A 347 6.45 2.54 -12.65
CA ALA A 347 7.86 2.54 -12.25
C ALA A 347 8.19 3.61 -11.20
N LEU A 348 7.62 4.82 -11.33
CA LEU A 348 7.87 5.91 -10.37
C LEU A 348 7.33 5.55 -8.97
N TYR A 349 6.10 5.07 -8.92
CA TYR A 349 5.45 4.72 -7.65
C TYR A 349 6.08 3.49 -7.01
N LYS A 350 6.52 2.51 -7.82
CA LYS A 350 7.37 1.40 -7.34
C LYS A 350 8.65 1.93 -6.69
N LYS A 351 9.36 2.86 -7.34
CA LYS A 351 10.58 3.50 -6.78
C LYS A 351 10.30 4.25 -5.48
N LEU A 352 9.20 4.99 -5.37
CA LEU A 352 8.82 5.69 -4.13
C LEU A 352 8.53 4.71 -2.98
N LEU A 353 8.07 3.50 -3.29
CA LEU A 353 7.81 2.43 -2.32
C LEU A 353 9.01 1.49 -2.12
N ASN A 354 10.18 1.80 -2.69
CA ASN A 354 11.36 0.94 -2.71
C ASN A 354 11.11 -0.47 -3.30
N VAL A 355 10.17 -0.57 -4.25
CA VAL A 355 9.95 -1.76 -5.07
C VAL A 355 10.78 -1.64 -6.34
N LYS A 356 11.53 -2.70 -6.68
CA LYS A 356 12.36 -2.72 -7.88
C LYS A 356 11.46 -2.79 -9.13
N PRO A 357 11.63 -1.87 -10.11
CA PRO A 357 10.95 -1.98 -11.39
C PRO A 357 11.40 -3.21 -12.19
N ASP A 358 10.52 -3.71 -13.05
CA ASP A 358 10.70 -4.86 -13.93
C ASP A 358 10.57 -4.45 -15.41
N LEU A 359 10.63 -5.42 -16.31
CA LEU A 359 10.53 -5.18 -17.76
C LEU A 359 9.13 -4.69 -18.16
N ASP A 360 8.08 -5.08 -17.43
CA ASP A 360 6.72 -4.64 -17.74
C ASP A 360 6.54 -3.15 -17.46
N ASP A 361 7.24 -2.62 -16.45
CA ASP A 361 7.30 -1.16 -16.22
C ASP A 361 7.96 -0.41 -17.38
N LEU A 362 8.98 -1.00 -18.02
CA LEU A 362 9.59 -0.40 -19.21
C LEU A 362 8.66 -0.49 -20.42
N LYS A 363 7.90 -1.58 -20.58
CA LYS A 363 6.88 -1.69 -21.64
C LYS A 363 5.78 -0.63 -21.49
N GLU A 364 5.44 -0.24 -20.27
CA GLU A 364 4.51 0.86 -20.01
C GLU A 364 5.09 2.21 -20.48
N LEU A 365 6.32 2.51 -20.10
CA LEU A 365 6.98 3.78 -20.44
C LEU A 365 7.34 3.88 -21.94
N SER A 366 8.00 2.86 -22.45
CA SER A 366 8.55 2.78 -23.81
C SER A 366 8.17 1.42 -24.44
N PRO A 367 6.96 1.33 -25.02
CA PRO A 367 6.42 0.05 -25.50
C PRO A 367 7.26 -0.62 -26.59
N LEU A 368 7.92 0.16 -27.44
CA LEU A 368 8.80 -0.37 -28.48
C LEU A 368 10.03 -1.04 -27.88
N GLU A 369 10.78 -0.31 -27.04
CA GLU A 369 11.99 -0.82 -26.39
C GLU A 369 11.68 -2.02 -25.49
N GLY A 370 10.61 -1.94 -24.70
CA GLY A 370 10.19 -3.04 -23.83
C GLY A 370 9.80 -4.31 -24.60
N ARG A 371 9.19 -4.19 -25.78
CA ARG A 371 8.89 -5.34 -26.65
C ARG A 371 10.15 -5.94 -27.26
N SER A 372 11.08 -5.11 -27.76
CA SER A 372 12.34 -5.60 -28.32
C SER A 372 13.17 -6.40 -27.30
N LEU A 373 13.19 -5.94 -26.04
CA LEU A 373 13.85 -6.68 -24.95
C LEU A 373 13.11 -7.97 -24.58
N GLN A 374 11.78 -7.96 -24.63
CA GLN A 374 10.98 -9.17 -24.42
C GLN A 374 11.25 -10.21 -25.53
N GLU A 375 11.35 -9.78 -26.79
CA GLU A 375 11.68 -10.66 -27.92
C GLU A 375 13.08 -11.28 -27.77
N LEU A 376 14.06 -10.54 -27.23
CA LEU A 376 15.38 -11.07 -26.89
C LEU A 376 15.32 -12.15 -25.79
N LEU A 377 14.49 -11.95 -24.77
CA LEU A 377 14.29 -12.92 -23.69
C LEU A 377 13.55 -14.18 -24.16
N ASP A 378 12.56 -14.02 -25.03
CA ASP A 378 11.72 -15.09 -25.56
C ASP A 378 12.37 -15.84 -26.74
N TYR A 379 13.51 -15.34 -27.25
CA TYR A 379 14.23 -15.97 -28.34
C TYR A 379 14.66 -17.41 -27.97
N PRO A 380 14.25 -18.43 -28.74
CA PRO A 380 14.47 -19.83 -28.39
C PRO A 380 15.84 -20.38 -28.85
N GLY A 381 16.51 -19.68 -29.78
CA GLY A 381 17.81 -20.10 -30.31
C GLY A 381 18.95 -19.86 -29.32
N GLU A 382 20.02 -20.63 -29.45
CA GLU A 382 21.22 -20.47 -28.61
C GLU A 382 22.24 -19.47 -29.21
N ASP A 383 21.96 -18.97 -30.41
CA ASP A 383 22.79 -18.11 -31.27
C ASP A 383 22.45 -16.61 -31.13
N ILE A 384 22.21 -16.15 -29.89
CA ILE A 384 21.85 -14.75 -29.61
C ILE A 384 22.93 -13.77 -30.07
N GLU A 385 24.20 -14.09 -29.80
CA GLU A 385 25.32 -13.22 -30.15
C GLU A 385 25.37 -12.97 -31.67
N GLU A 386 25.21 -14.02 -32.47
CA GLU A 386 25.23 -13.94 -33.95
C GLU A 386 23.95 -13.30 -34.50
N THR A 387 22.79 -13.61 -33.91
CA THR A 387 21.49 -13.12 -34.39
C THR A 387 21.29 -11.63 -34.10
N PHE A 388 21.59 -11.19 -32.88
CA PHE A 388 21.30 -9.83 -32.43
C PHE A 388 22.52 -8.91 -32.46
N CYS A 389 23.75 -9.45 -32.39
CA CYS A 389 25.00 -8.69 -32.41
C CYS A 389 25.02 -7.52 -31.41
N LEU A 390 24.41 -7.73 -30.23
CA LEU A 390 24.33 -6.74 -29.16
C LEU A 390 25.51 -6.85 -28.20
N SER A 391 25.89 -5.72 -27.62
CA SER A 391 26.83 -5.62 -26.50
C SER A 391 26.14 -4.97 -25.31
N PHE A 392 26.77 -4.94 -24.13
CA PHE A 392 26.23 -4.25 -22.94
C PHE A 392 26.40 -2.73 -23.03
N THR A 393 25.94 -2.15 -24.14
CA THR A 393 25.96 -0.72 -24.42
C THR A 393 24.63 -0.24 -24.94
N ILE A 394 24.32 1.03 -24.69
CA ILE A 394 23.16 1.70 -25.26
C ILE A 394 23.61 2.95 -26.00
N CYS A 395 22.96 3.25 -27.12
CA CYS A 395 23.13 4.51 -27.83
C CYS A 395 22.15 5.52 -27.27
N LYS A 396 22.64 6.71 -26.91
CA LYS A 396 21.82 7.78 -26.37
C LYS A 396 22.11 9.07 -27.11
N GLU A 397 21.07 9.71 -27.60
CA GLU A 397 21.20 11.02 -28.21
C GLU A 397 21.18 12.11 -27.11
N SER A 398 22.18 12.99 -27.13
CA SER A 398 22.29 14.16 -26.25
C SER A 398 22.77 15.35 -27.08
N TYR A 399 21.93 16.39 -27.19
CA TYR A 399 22.20 17.59 -27.99
C TYR A 399 22.58 17.31 -29.47
N GLY A 400 21.98 16.30 -30.08
CA GLY A 400 22.26 15.90 -31.47
C GLY A 400 23.55 15.08 -31.64
N VAL A 401 24.21 14.71 -30.54
CA VAL A 401 25.34 13.77 -30.54
C VAL A 401 24.87 12.44 -29.99
N VAL A 402 25.12 11.36 -30.74
CA VAL A 402 24.85 9.99 -30.26
C VAL A 402 26.05 9.52 -29.45
N GLU A 403 25.88 9.38 -28.15
CA GLU A 403 26.87 8.83 -27.22
C GLU A 403 26.57 7.36 -26.96
N GLN A 404 27.61 6.52 -26.99
CA GLN A 404 27.51 5.13 -26.59
C GLN A 404 27.85 5.02 -25.10
N LYS A 405 26.92 4.49 -24.30
CA LYS A 405 27.06 4.34 -22.85
C LYS A 405 27.11 2.87 -22.47
N ASN A 406 28.17 2.49 -21.75
CA ASN A 406 28.34 1.16 -21.20
C ASN A 406 27.36 0.91 -20.02
N LEU A 407 26.60 -0.18 -20.07
CA LEU A 407 25.67 -0.60 -19.01
C LEU A 407 26.39 -1.28 -17.84
N VAL A 408 27.54 -1.90 -18.12
CA VAL A 408 28.46 -2.53 -17.17
C VAL A 408 29.90 -2.08 -17.48
N PRO A 409 30.87 -2.21 -16.55
CA PRO A 409 32.27 -1.93 -16.85
C PRO A 409 32.75 -2.70 -18.09
N ASP A 410 33.40 -2.00 -19.04
CA ASP A 410 33.82 -2.56 -20.34
C ASP A 410 32.69 -3.22 -21.16
N GLY A 411 31.44 -2.73 -21.02
CA GLY A 411 30.27 -3.30 -21.68
C GLY A 411 30.33 -3.35 -23.21
N ASP A 412 31.12 -2.48 -23.83
CA ASP A 412 31.42 -2.48 -25.27
C ASP A 412 32.14 -3.75 -25.74
N LYS A 413 32.83 -4.45 -24.84
CA LYS A 413 33.58 -5.68 -25.11
C LYS A 413 32.82 -6.95 -24.70
N ILE A 414 31.66 -6.81 -24.07
CA ILE A 414 30.88 -7.92 -23.55
C ILE A 414 29.69 -8.14 -24.49
N PRO A 415 29.68 -9.23 -25.28
CA PRO A 415 28.54 -9.58 -26.11
C PRO A 415 27.38 -10.10 -25.27
N VAL A 416 26.16 -9.88 -25.76
CA VAL A 416 24.94 -10.47 -25.18
C VAL A 416 24.80 -11.91 -25.66
N GLN A 417 24.62 -12.83 -24.72
CA GLN A 417 24.56 -14.29 -24.86
C GLN A 417 23.42 -14.85 -23.99
N ASN A 418 23.07 -16.14 -24.16
CA ASN A 418 21.94 -16.75 -23.43
C ASN A 418 22.03 -16.68 -21.91
N ASN A 419 23.24 -16.66 -21.36
CA ASN A 419 23.49 -16.67 -19.91
C ASN A 419 23.43 -15.28 -19.27
N ASN A 420 23.44 -14.20 -20.07
CA ASN A 420 23.53 -12.82 -19.60
C ASN A 420 22.47 -11.88 -20.20
N ARG A 421 21.56 -12.39 -21.04
CA ARG A 421 20.40 -11.67 -21.58
C ARG A 421 19.43 -11.16 -20.52
#